data_AF-A0A0F9GPL0-F1
#
_entry.id   AF-A0A0F9GPL0-F1
#
_cell.length_a   1.000
_cell.length_b   1.000
_cell.length_c   1.000
_cell.angle_alpha   90.00
_cell.angle_beta   90.00
_cell.angle_gamma   90.00
#
_symmetry.space_group_name_H-M   'P 1'
#
loop_
_entity.id
_entity.type
_entity.pdbx_description
1 polymer ?
#
loop_
_entity_poly.entity_id
_entity_poly.type
_entity_poly.pdbx_seq_one_letter_code
_entity_poly.pdbx_strand_id
1 'polypeptide(L)'
;MADFYRNRSKKDGLSSWCKDCTNESNRLYLGDPENKAKIYAWCRANARKYYQEHAETIKAYQKTPARRDYIRKYKVEHREEIRRKGREYWKKNKEAHRENLRNWRANNPEQSRAKVRRRRAKRQAIRENFTASMARFCRAFWGNRCAVCGHIEHEGTVRFPIDHWFPLSLGNALTLKIAVLMCNRCNCRKGYRLPTEIYDEVTIQRIESRLRDQWIAWIASQETEEVAEGIA
;
A
#
# COMPACT_ATOMS: atom_id res chain seq x y z
N MET A 1 12.92 61.10 -1.78
CA MET A 1 11.48 61.33 -2.00
C MET A 1 10.74 60.11 -1.50
N ALA A 2 9.70 60.27 -0.69
CA ALA A 2 8.94 59.13 -0.21
C ALA A 2 8.17 58.49 -1.37
N ASP A 3 8.37 57.20 -1.57
CA ASP A 3 7.67 56.43 -2.59
C ASP A 3 6.29 56.03 -2.06
N PHE A 4 5.24 56.21 -2.86
CA PHE A 4 3.87 55.84 -2.49
C PHE A 4 3.36 54.70 -3.38
N TYR A 5 2.46 53.86 -2.86
CA TYR A 5 1.76 52.88 -3.67
C TYR A 5 0.70 53.56 -4.55
N ARG A 6 0.48 53.04 -5.76
CA ARG A 6 -0.62 53.51 -6.62
C ARG A 6 -1.95 53.05 -6.04
N ASN A 7 -2.91 53.97 -5.92
CA ASN A 7 -4.25 53.68 -5.45
C ASN A 7 -5.30 54.27 -6.40
N ARG A 8 -5.93 53.39 -7.18
CA ARG A 8 -6.91 53.78 -8.22
C ARG A 8 -8.20 54.37 -7.65
N SER A 9 -8.47 54.22 -6.35
CA SER A 9 -9.65 54.82 -5.71
C SER A 9 -9.43 56.27 -5.27
N LYS A 10 -8.19 56.78 -5.34
CA LYS A 10 -7.84 58.15 -4.96
C LYS A 10 -7.71 59.04 -6.19
N LYS A 11 -8.09 60.32 -6.03
CA LYS A 11 -8.12 61.31 -7.12
C LYS A 11 -6.73 61.58 -7.72
N ASP A 12 -5.69 61.53 -6.89
CA ASP A 12 -4.28 61.70 -7.28
C ASP A 12 -3.59 60.38 -7.68
N GLY A 13 -4.29 59.25 -7.56
CA GLY A 13 -3.77 57.93 -7.90
C GLY A 13 -2.74 57.38 -6.92
N LEU A 14 -2.52 58.01 -5.75
CA LEU A 14 -1.53 57.60 -4.76
C LEU A 14 -2.16 57.25 -3.40
N SER A 15 -1.47 56.39 -2.65
CA SER A 15 -1.82 56.07 -1.26
C SER A 15 -1.55 57.27 -0.34
N SER A 16 -2.35 57.43 0.72
CA SER A 16 -2.09 58.41 1.77
C SER A 16 -0.90 58.02 2.68
N TRP A 17 -0.41 56.79 2.57
CA TRP A 17 0.73 56.27 3.30
C TRP A 17 1.87 55.91 2.34
N CYS A 18 3.10 56.31 2.67
CA CYS A 18 4.27 55.93 1.88
C CYS A 18 4.57 54.42 2.04
N LYS A 19 5.36 53.88 1.10
CA LYS A 19 5.75 52.47 1.09
C LYS A 19 6.48 52.08 2.38
N ASP A 20 7.35 52.94 2.90
CA ASP A 20 8.13 52.64 4.11
C ASP A 20 7.23 52.52 5.34
N CYS A 21 6.32 53.49 5.56
CA CYS A 21 5.34 53.42 6.65
C CYS A 21 4.42 52.19 6.50
N THR A 22 4.01 51.86 5.28
CA THR A 22 3.18 50.68 5.01
C THR A 22 3.93 49.39 5.34
N ASN A 23 5.20 49.30 4.94
CA ASN A 23 6.04 48.13 5.18
C ASN A 23 6.34 47.94 6.66
N GLU A 24 6.61 49.03 7.39
CA GLU A 24 6.85 48.97 8.83
C GLU A 24 5.59 48.60 9.61
N SER A 25 4.43 49.18 9.24
CA SER A 25 3.14 48.78 9.82
C SER A 25 2.85 47.29 9.56
N ASN A 26 3.08 46.80 8.34
CA ASN A 26 2.94 45.38 8.02
C ASN A 26 3.92 44.52 8.80
N ARG A 27 5.17 44.96 9.00
CA ARG A 27 6.17 44.25 9.79
C ARG A 27 5.72 44.10 11.24
N LEU A 28 5.23 45.17 11.86
CA LEU A 28 4.70 45.15 13.23
C LEU A 28 3.48 44.22 13.33
N TYR A 29 2.56 44.33 12.38
CA TYR A 29 1.36 43.49 12.31
C TYR A 29 1.70 42.01 12.17
N LEU A 30 2.63 41.65 11.28
CA LEU A 30 3.09 40.26 11.08
C LEU A 30 4.05 39.76 12.18
N GLY A 31 4.63 40.69 12.94
CA GLY A 31 5.50 40.40 14.08
C GLY A 31 4.71 39.89 15.30
N ASP A 32 3.45 40.28 15.41
CA ASP A 32 2.51 39.75 16.41
C ASP A 32 2.15 38.28 16.11
N PRO A 33 2.44 37.33 17.02
CA PRO A 33 2.10 35.92 16.85
C PRO A 33 0.62 35.65 16.59
N GLU A 34 -0.29 36.44 17.17
CA GLU A 34 -1.73 36.25 17.03
C GLU A 34 -2.19 36.63 15.62
N ASN A 35 -1.74 37.77 15.11
CA ASN A 35 -2.03 38.20 13.74
C ASN A 35 -1.44 37.23 12.72
N LYS A 36 -0.20 36.78 12.94
CA LYS A 36 0.45 35.77 12.11
C LYS A 36 -0.33 34.45 12.09
N ALA A 37 -0.82 33.99 13.25
CA ALA A 37 -1.64 32.80 13.35
C ALA A 37 -2.98 32.94 12.61
N LYS A 38 -3.65 34.09 12.74
CA LYS A 38 -4.90 34.43 12.02
C LYS A 38 -4.70 34.38 10.51
N ILE A 39 -3.65 35.03 10.00
CA ILE A 39 -3.34 35.05 8.57
C ILE A 39 -3.07 33.63 8.06
N TYR A 40 -2.27 32.84 8.77
CA TYR A 40 -2.01 31.46 8.34
C TYR A 40 -3.27 30.58 8.40
N ALA A 41 -4.13 30.76 9.39
CA ALA A 41 -5.40 30.04 9.44
C ALA A 41 -6.28 30.39 8.23
N TRP A 42 -6.40 31.67 7.92
CA TRP A 42 -7.11 32.16 6.73
C TRP A 42 -6.50 31.61 5.43
N CYS A 43 -5.18 31.69 5.26
CA CYS A 43 -4.49 31.17 4.09
C CYS A 43 -4.72 29.66 3.92
N ARG A 44 -4.67 28.87 5.01
CA ARG A 44 -4.94 27.43 4.97
C ARG A 44 -6.38 27.13 4.59
N ALA A 45 -7.34 27.85 5.19
CA ALA A 45 -8.76 27.68 4.90
C ALA A 45 -9.06 28.00 3.42
N ASN A 46 -8.52 29.12 2.91
CA ASN A 46 -8.70 29.51 1.52
C ASN A 46 -7.98 28.59 0.55
N ALA A 47 -6.75 28.15 0.86
CA ALA A 47 -6.06 27.16 0.04
C ALA A 47 -6.88 25.86 -0.02
N ARG A 48 -7.41 25.39 1.11
CA ARG A 48 -8.27 24.20 1.16
C ARG A 48 -9.51 24.38 0.28
N LYS A 49 -10.21 25.50 0.41
CA LYS A 49 -11.38 25.83 -0.41
C LYS A 49 -11.03 25.84 -1.90
N TYR A 50 -9.95 26.52 -2.28
CA TYR A 50 -9.45 26.54 -3.65
C TYR A 50 -9.14 25.14 -4.18
N TYR A 51 -8.41 24.30 -3.42
CA TYR A 51 -8.12 22.92 -3.83
C TYR A 51 -9.36 22.05 -3.96
N GLN A 52 -10.41 22.30 -3.17
CA GLN A 52 -11.69 21.59 -3.28
C GLN A 52 -12.46 22.02 -4.54
N GLU A 53 -12.62 23.32 -4.74
CA GLU A 53 -13.34 23.91 -5.88
C GLU A 53 -12.64 23.63 -7.22
N HIS A 54 -11.31 23.51 -7.20
CA HIS A 54 -10.48 23.28 -8.39
C HIS A 54 -9.82 21.90 -8.40
N ALA A 55 -10.35 20.93 -7.66
CA ALA A 55 -9.74 19.61 -7.56
C ALA A 55 -9.56 18.95 -8.94
N GLU A 56 -10.59 19.02 -9.79
CA GLU A 56 -10.58 18.38 -11.10
C GLU A 56 -9.67 19.09 -12.11
N THR A 57 -9.63 20.42 -12.12
CA THR A 57 -8.73 21.17 -12.99
C THR A 57 -7.27 20.96 -12.60
N ILE A 58 -6.98 20.91 -11.29
CA ILE A 58 -5.64 20.61 -10.77
C ILE A 58 -5.23 19.17 -11.14
N LYS A 59 -6.12 18.19 -10.98
CA LYS A 59 -5.86 16.80 -11.40
C LYS A 59 -5.63 16.70 -12.91
N ALA A 60 -6.43 17.39 -13.72
CA ALA A 60 -6.25 17.43 -15.17
C ALA A 60 -4.89 18.01 -15.55
N TYR A 61 -4.52 19.16 -14.97
CA TYR A 61 -3.22 19.79 -15.19
C TYR A 61 -2.04 18.88 -14.78
N GLN A 62 -2.14 18.20 -13.64
CA GLN A 62 -1.12 17.25 -13.19
C GLN A 62 -0.91 16.08 -14.15
N LYS A 63 -1.93 15.70 -14.92
CA LYS A 63 -1.86 14.62 -15.92
C LYS A 63 -1.33 15.07 -17.28
N THR A 64 -1.18 16.38 -17.53
CA THR A 64 -0.70 16.89 -18.82
C THR A 64 0.72 16.41 -19.15
N PRO A 65 1.03 16.17 -20.43
CA PRO A 65 2.39 15.83 -20.86
C PRO A 65 3.43 16.87 -20.43
N ALA A 66 3.12 18.16 -20.61
CA ALA A 66 4.00 19.26 -20.22
C ALA A 66 4.41 19.22 -18.74
N ARG A 67 3.44 18.96 -17.83
CA ARG A 67 3.74 18.84 -16.39
C ARG A 67 4.59 17.60 -16.08
N ARG A 68 4.31 16.47 -16.74
CA ARG A 68 5.09 15.23 -16.56
C ARG A 68 6.53 15.40 -17.02
N ASP A 69 6.73 16.06 -18.17
CA ASP A 69 8.05 16.31 -18.73
C ASP A 69 8.84 17.31 -17.89
N TYR A 70 8.19 18.37 -17.40
CA TYR A 70 8.78 19.28 -16.42
C TYR A 70 9.27 18.52 -15.17
N ILE A 71 8.42 17.67 -14.57
CA ILE A 71 8.79 16.88 -13.39
C ILE A 71 9.95 15.93 -13.73
N ARG A 72 9.98 15.34 -14.94
CA ARG A 72 11.06 14.46 -15.38
C ARG A 72 12.38 15.22 -15.47
N LYS A 73 12.40 16.38 -16.15
CA LYS A 73 13.59 17.24 -16.27
C LYS A 73 14.10 17.68 -14.90
N TYR A 74 13.21 18.20 -14.07
CA TYR A 74 13.54 18.61 -12.70
C TYR A 74 14.18 17.47 -11.87
N LYS A 75 13.65 16.24 -11.95
CA LYS A 75 14.21 15.09 -11.23
C LYS A 75 15.61 14.69 -11.72
N VAL A 76 15.88 14.88 -13.01
CA VAL A 76 17.20 14.60 -13.60
C VAL A 76 18.20 15.68 -13.18
N GLU A 77 17.84 16.94 -13.36
CA GLU A 77 18.67 18.11 -13.03
C GLU A 77 18.99 18.16 -11.53
N HIS A 78 18.00 17.89 -10.67
CA HIS A 78 18.15 17.95 -9.20
C HIS A 78 18.34 16.57 -8.56
N ARG A 79 18.82 15.56 -9.31
CA ARG A 79 18.92 14.17 -8.83
C ARG A 79 19.72 14.04 -7.54
N GLU A 80 20.89 14.67 -7.48
CA GLU A 80 21.78 14.58 -6.32
C GLU A 80 21.25 15.34 -5.11
N GLU A 81 20.62 16.49 -5.34
CA GLU A 81 19.97 17.26 -4.27
C GLU A 81 18.82 16.48 -3.64
N ILE A 82 17.95 15.90 -4.48
CA ILE A 82 16.83 15.05 -4.04
C ILE A 82 17.35 13.86 -3.23
N ARG A 83 18.42 13.22 -3.69
CA ARG A 83 19.05 12.10 -2.97
C ARG A 83 19.65 12.53 -1.64
N ARG A 84 20.36 13.66 -1.59
CA ARG A 84 20.94 14.21 -0.36
C ARG A 84 19.84 14.50 0.67
N LYS A 85 18.81 15.25 0.27
CA LYS A 85 17.64 15.55 1.11
C LYS A 85 16.94 14.28 1.58
N GLY A 86 16.79 13.29 0.69
CA GLY A 86 16.22 11.98 1.02
C GLY A 86 17.03 11.22 2.08
N ARG A 87 18.37 11.22 1.97
CA ARG A 87 19.26 10.60 2.96
C ARG A 87 19.17 11.31 4.32
N GLU A 88 19.19 12.64 4.32
CA GLU A 88 19.06 13.45 5.54
C GLU A 88 17.71 13.22 6.23
N TYR A 89 16.63 13.23 5.46
CA TYR A 89 15.29 12.93 5.96
C TYR A 89 15.23 11.52 6.57
N TRP A 90 15.76 10.50 5.88
CA TRP A 90 15.80 9.14 6.40
C TRP A 90 16.63 9.04 7.68
N LYS A 91 17.81 9.69 7.74
CA LYS A 91 18.66 9.70 8.92
C LYS A 91 17.95 10.31 10.13
N LYS A 92 17.22 11.41 9.94
CA LYS A 92 16.45 12.09 11.00
C LYS A 92 15.19 11.34 11.43
N ASN A 93 14.60 10.54 10.54
CA ASN A 93 13.32 9.86 10.78
C ASN A 93 13.43 8.34 10.83
N LYS A 94 14.64 7.81 11.08
CA LYS A 94 14.94 6.39 10.98
C LYS A 94 14.14 5.57 12.01
N GLU A 95 14.12 6.00 13.27
CA GLU A 95 13.35 5.32 14.32
C GLU A 95 11.85 5.36 14.03
N ALA A 96 11.31 6.54 13.71
CA ALA A 96 9.90 6.72 13.37
C ALA A 96 9.48 5.84 12.18
N HIS A 97 10.32 5.77 11.14
CA HIS A 97 10.02 4.89 10.01
C HIS A 97 10.02 3.41 10.41
N ARG A 98 10.99 2.97 11.22
CA ARG A 98 11.04 1.59 11.72
C ARG A 98 9.84 1.25 12.57
N GLU A 99 9.41 2.17 13.43
CA GLU A 99 8.24 2.01 14.28
C GLU A 99 6.96 1.91 13.43
N ASN A 100 6.76 2.83 12.49
CA ASN A 100 5.64 2.77 11.56
C ASN A 100 5.62 1.46 10.76
N LEU A 101 6.79 0.95 10.36
CA LEU A 101 6.88 -0.33 9.66
C LEU A 101 6.55 -1.53 10.58
N ARG A 102 6.93 -1.48 11.86
CA ARG A 102 6.54 -2.50 12.86
C ARG A 102 5.04 -2.49 13.04
N ASN A 103 4.45 -1.33 13.30
CA ASN A 103 3.00 -1.17 13.51
C ASN A 103 2.21 -1.59 12.28
N TRP A 104 2.66 -1.22 11.09
CA TRP A 104 2.03 -1.67 9.85
C TRP A 104 2.07 -3.20 9.71
N ARG A 105 3.21 -3.85 10.00
CA ARG A 105 3.33 -5.32 9.92
C ARG A 105 2.46 -6.04 10.95
N ALA A 106 2.39 -5.53 12.17
CA ALA A 106 1.55 -6.07 13.23
C ALA A 106 0.06 -6.00 12.84
N ASN A 107 -0.36 -4.86 12.28
CA ASN A 107 -1.75 -4.64 11.87
C ASN A 107 -2.09 -5.24 10.49
N ASN A 108 -1.10 -5.62 9.67
CA ASN A 108 -1.30 -6.15 8.31
C ASN A 108 -0.49 -7.45 8.08
N PRO A 109 -0.71 -8.51 8.88
CA PRO A 109 0.08 -9.75 8.80
C PRO A 109 -0.12 -10.50 7.47
N GLU A 110 -1.34 -10.52 6.93
CA GLU A 110 -1.63 -11.20 5.66
C GLU A 110 -0.98 -10.52 4.46
N GLN A 111 -1.01 -9.19 4.41
CA GLN A 111 -0.36 -8.41 3.35
C GLN A 111 1.17 -8.57 3.40
N SER A 112 1.74 -8.60 4.61
CA SER A 112 3.16 -8.87 4.81
C SER A 112 3.56 -10.24 4.28
N ARG A 113 2.79 -11.28 4.60
CA ARG A 113 2.99 -12.65 4.10
C ARG A 113 2.86 -12.72 2.58
N ALA A 114 1.84 -12.09 2.01
CA ALA A 114 1.62 -12.02 0.57
C ALA A 114 2.80 -11.34 -0.15
N LYS A 115 3.34 -10.24 0.40
CA LYS A 115 4.51 -9.55 -0.16
C LYS A 115 5.75 -10.44 -0.17
N VAL A 116 5.98 -11.21 0.89
CA VAL A 116 7.09 -12.17 0.96
C VAL A 116 6.91 -13.30 -0.06
N ARG A 117 5.71 -13.86 -0.20
CA ARG A 117 5.40 -14.88 -1.22
C ARG A 117 5.67 -14.38 -2.64
N ARG A 118 5.07 -13.24 -3.04
CA ARG A 118 5.30 -12.63 -4.36
C ARG A 118 6.79 -12.37 -4.65
N ARG A 119 7.57 -11.95 -3.64
CA ARG A 119 9.02 -11.75 -3.78
C ARG A 119 9.75 -13.07 -4.05
N ARG A 120 9.37 -14.16 -3.37
CA ARG A 120 9.95 -15.50 -3.59
C ARG A 120 9.60 -16.02 -4.99
N ALA A 121 8.34 -15.93 -5.39
CA ALA A 121 7.89 -16.32 -6.72
C ALA A 121 8.62 -15.55 -7.83
N LYS A 122 8.72 -14.22 -7.71
CA LYS A 122 9.45 -13.38 -8.68
C LYS A 122 10.93 -13.77 -8.79
N ARG A 123 11.59 -14.14 -7.68
CA ARG A 123 12.99 -14.60 -7.69
C ARG A 123 13.16 -15.91 -8.46
N GLN A 124 12.14 -16.76 -8.45
CA GLN A 124 12.10 -18.02 -9.20
C GLN A 124 11.54 -17.84 -10.62
N ALA A 125 11.25 -16.61 -11.04
CA ALA A 125 10.54 -16.31 -12.29
C ALA A 125 9.18 -17.01 -12.44
N ILE A 126 8.55 -17.38 -11.32
CA ILE A 126 7.25 -18.05 -11.28
C ILE A 126 6.15 -16.99 -11.17
N ARG A 127 5.16 -17.05 -12.06
CA ARG A 127 3.96 -16.19 -12.01
C ARG A 127 2.93 -16.79 -11.06
N GLU A 128 3.07 -16.48 -9.77
CA GLU A 128 2.09 -16.86 -8.75
C GLU A 128 0.89 -15.89 -8.78
N ASN A 129 -0.31 -16.40 -9.10
CA ASN A 129 -1.56 -15.63 -9.09
C ASN A 129 -2.48 -15.99 -7.91
N PHE A 130 -1.90 -16.29 -6.75
CA PHE A 130 -2.67 -16.66 -5.56
C PHE A 130 -3.24 -15.41 -4.86
N THR A 131 -4.55 -15.21 -4.97
CA THR A 131 -5.24 -14.01 -4.48
C THR A 131 -5.69 -14.13 -3.02
N ALA A 132 -6.20 -13.04 -2.45
CA ALA A 132 -6.80 -13.06 -1.12
C ALA A 132 -8.13 -13.84 -1.08
N SER A 133 -8.93 -13.81 -2.16
CA SER A 133 -10.14 -14.63 -2.27
C SER A 133 -9.81 -16.12 -2.28
N MET A 134 -8.81 -16.53 -3.07
CA MET A 134 -8.31 -17.91 -3.07
C MET A 134 -7.80 -18.34 -1.69
N ALA A 135 -7.14 -17.44 -0.95
CA ALA A 135 -6.68 -17.72 0.41
C ALA A 135 -7.85 -17.95 1.40
N ARG A 136 -8.91 -17.13 1.32
CA ARG A 136 -10.12 -17.30 2.13
C ARG A 136 -10.84 -18.59 1.77
N PHE A 137 -11.01 -18.86 0.48
CA PHE A 137 -11.62 -20.09 -0.01
C PHE A 137 -10.87 -21.33 0.45
N CYS A 138 -9.54 -21.37 0.29
CA CYS A 138 -8.71 -22.49 0.75
C CYS A 138 -8.92 -22.74 2.25
N ARG A 139 -8.91 -21.71 3.10
CA ARG A 139 -9.17 -21.88 4.54
C ARG A 139 -10.54 -22.47 4.84
N ALA A 140 -11.58 -21.97 4.16
CA ALA A 140 -12.95 -22.46 4.30
C ALA A 140 -13.04 -23.93 3.86
N PHE A 141 -12.46 -24.27 2.70
CA PHE A 141 -12.45 -25.63 2.15
C PHE A 141 -11.76 -26.65 3.09
N TRP A 142 -10.64 -26.27 3.70
CA TRP A 142 -9.97 -27.11 4.70
C TRP A 142 -10.62 -27.07 6.08
N GLY A 143 -11.70 -26.28 6.27
CA GLY A 143 -12.41 -26.17 7.54
C GLY A 143 -11.52 -25.71 8.69
N ASN A 144 -10.55 -24.83 8.39
CA ASN A 144 -9.51 -24.40 9.33
C ASN A 144 -8.69 -25.56 9.94
N ARG A 145 -8.57 -26.71 9.24
CA ARG A 145 -7.79 -27.86 9.69
C ARG A 145 -6.52 -28.05 8.87
N CYS A 146 -5.47 -28.53 9.53
CA CYS A 146 -4.25 -28.95 8.87
C CYS A 146 -4.53 -30.12 7.93
N ALA A 147 -4.16 -30.01 6.66
CA ALA A 147 -4.32 -31.05 5.63
C ALA A 147 -3.63 -32.38 5.99
N VAL A 148 -2.54 -32.30 6.77
CA VAL A 148 -1.74 -33.47 7.14
C VAL A 148 -2.24 -34.11 8.43
N CYS A 149 -2.28 -33.36 9.54
CA CYS A 149 -2.57 -33.92 10.86
C CYS A 149 -4.00 -33.66 11.36
N GLY A 150 -4.82 -32.89 10.65
CA GLY A 150 -6.21 -32.60 11.04
C GLY A 150 -6.40 -31.65 12.22
N HIS A 151 -5.32 -31.18 12.86
CA HIS A 151 -5.40 -30.20 13.95
C HIS A 151 -6.15 -28.94 13.50
N ILE A 152 -6.94 -28.35 14.40
CA ILE A 152 -7.80 -27.20 14.12
C ILE A 152 -7.06 -25.91 14.46
N GLU A 153 -7.12 -24.92 13.58
CA GLU A 153 -6.72 -23.55 13.89
C GLU A 153 -7.75 -22.93 14.85
N HIS A 154 -7.34 -22.71 16.10
CA HIS A 154 -8.19 -22.10 17.13
C HIS A 154 -8.11 -20.57 17.06
N GLU A 155 -9.21 -19.91 17.40
CA GLU A 155 -9.25 -18.45 17.53
C GLU A 155 -8.23 -17.98 18.59
N GLY A 156 -7.57 -16.85 18.33
CA GLY A 156 -6.49 -16.33 19.19
C GLY A 156 -5.13 -17.03 19.02
N THR A 157 -5.02 -18.09 18.20
CA THR A 157 -3.73 -18.76 17.92
C THR A 157 -3.06 -18.26 16.64
N VAL A 158 -1.78 -18.62 16.45
CA VAL A 158 -1.05 -18.32 15.21
C VAL A 158 -1.72 -19.04 14.04
N ARG A 159 -2.31 -18.25 13.13
CA ARG A 159 -2.92 -18.78 11.91
C ARG A 159 -1.99 -19.72 11.16
N PHE A 160 -2.53 -20.85 10.73
CA PHE A 160 -1.86 -21.84 9.92
C PHE A 160 -1.45 -21.26 8.57
N PRO A 161 -0.19 -21.43 8.14
CA PRO A 161 0.20 -21.05 6.79
C PRO A 161 -0.58 -21.85 5.73
N ILE A 162 -0.91 -21.18 4.63
CA ILE A 162 -1.23 -21.85 3.37
C ILE A 162 0.11 -22.06 2.66
N ASP A 163 0.44 -23.30 2.38
CA ASP A 163 1.71 -23.69 1.78
C ASP A 163 1.51 -24.50 0.49
N HIS A 164 2.61 -24.71 -0.23
CA HIS A 164 2.63 -25.49 -1.45
C HIS A 164 2.78 -26.97 -1.11
N TRP A 165 1.82 -27.78 -1.54
CA TRP A 165 1.94 -29.23 -1.50
C TRP A 165 3.18 -29.69 -2.27
N PHE A 166 3.36 -29.17 -3.50
CA PHE A 166 4.60 -29.34 -4.26
C PHE A 166 5.51 -28.10 -4.13
N PRO A 167 6.80 -28.26 -3.76
CA PRO A 167 7.68 -27.13 -3.44
C PRO A 167 7.83 -26.08 -4.54
N LEU A 168 7.84 -24.80 -4.13
CA LEU A 168 8.14 -23.65 -5.00
C LEU A 168 9.53 -23.75 -5.65
N SER A 169 10.51 -24.37 -4.98
CA SER A 169 11.88 -24.58 -5.49
C SER A 169 11.94 -25.43 -6.75
N LEU A 170 10.88 -26.21 -7.03
CA LEU A 170 10.76 -27.06 -8.21
C LEU A 170 9.87 -26.43 -9.30
N GLY A 171 9.64 -25.11 -9.26
CA GLY A 171 8.84 -24.41 -10.26
C GLY A 171 7.34 -24.36 -9.97
N ASN A 172 6.86 -24.96 -8.88
CA ASN A 172 5.43 -25.06 -8.60
C ASN A 172 4.86 -23.73 -8.06
N ALA A 173 4.07 -23.05 -8.87
CA ALA A 173 3.34 -21.84 -8.46
C ALA A 173 2.22 -22.18 -7.47
N LEU A 174 2.06 -21.38 -6.40
CA LEU A 174 0.91 -21.51 -5.52
C LEU A 174 -0.38 -21.25 -6.30
N THR A 175 -1.21 -22.28 -6.39
CA THR A 175 -2.55 -22.26 -6.99
C THR A 175 -3.46 -23.09 -6.10
N LEU A 176 -4.78 -23.01 -6.30
CA LEU A 176 -5.72 -23.87 -5.57
C LEU A 176 -5.54 -25.37 -5.88
N LYS A 177 -4.79 -25.73 -6.93
CA LYS A 177 -4.44 -27.14 -7.19
C LYS A 177 -3.40 -27.70 -6.22
N ILE A 178 -2.60 -26.83 -5.58
CA ILE A 178 -1.50 -27.26 -4.70
C ILE A 178 -1.49 -26.55 -3.33
N ALA A 179 -2.38 -25.60 -3.11
CA ALA A 179 -2.47 -24.84 -1.87
C ALA A 179 -3.12 -25.69 -0.78
N VAL A 180 -2.37 -25.97 0.28
CA VAL A 180 -2.82 -26.72 1.46
C VAL A 180 -2.74 -25.84 2.71
N LEU A 181 -3.72 -25.98 3.61
CA LEU A 181 -3.64 -25.38 4.94
C LEU A 181 -2.82 -26.30 5.85
N MET A 182 -1.73 -25.81 6.44
CA MET A 182 -0.84 -26.64 7.27
C MET A 182 -0.57 -25.97 8.61
N CYS A 183 -0.62 -26.73 9.71
CA CYS A 183 -0.13 -26.23 10.99
C CYS A 183 1.39 -26.00 10.93
N ASN A 184 1.91 -25.13 11.81
CA ASN A 184 3.34 -24.79 11.81
C ASN A 184 4.24 -26.03 11.96
N ARG A 185 3.86 -27.00 12.79
CA ARG A 185 4.62 -28.26 12.98
C ARG A 185 4.74 -29.05 11.67
N CYS A 186 3.63 -29.29 10.99
CA CYS A 186 3.63 -30.03 9.71
C CYS A 186 4.34 -29.25 8.61
N ASN A 187 4.12 -27.92 8.55
CA ASN A 187 4.75 -27.04 7.56
C ASN A 187 6.28 -27.01 7.72
N CYS A 188 6.78 -26.85 8.95
CA CYS A 188 8.21 -26.89 9.24
C CYS A 188 8.81 -28.27 8.97
N ARG A 189 8.09 -29.35 9.32
CA ARG A 189 8.50 -30.72 8.96
C ARG A 189 8.57 -30.90 7.45
N LYS A 190 7.65 -30.34 6.66
CA LYS A 190 7.72 -30.44 5.20
C LYS A 190 8.89 -29.65 4.61
N GLY A 191 8.95 -28.36 4.93
CA GLY A 191 9.96 -27.46 4.36
C GLY A 191 9.91 -27.43 2.83
N TYR A 192 11.05 -27.62 2.18
CA TYR A 192 11.17 -27.63 0.72
C TYR A 192 11.06 -29.03 0.08
N ARG A 193 10.78 -30.06 0.87
CA ARG A 193 10.71 -31.45 0.40
C ARG A 193 9.42 -31.74 -0.36
N LEU A 194 9.51 -32.66 -1.31
CA LEU A 194 8.39 -33.30 -1.97
C LEU A 194 7.57 -34.13 -0.96
N PRO A 195 6.25 -34.25 -1.15
CA PRO A 195 5.40 -35.10 -0.31
C PRO A 195 5.90 -36.54 -0.19
N THR A 196 6.37 -37.12 -1.30
CA THR A 196 6.91 -38.49 -1.39
C THR A 196 8.14 -38.74 -0.54
N GLU A 197 8.86 -37.68 -0.13
CA GLU A 197 10.03 -37.81 0.74
C GLU A 197 9.68 -37.89 2.23
N ILE A 198 8.44 -37.55 2.63
CA ILE A 198 8.11 -37.32 4.05
C ILE A 198 6.82 -37.95 4.54
N TYR A 199 5.93 -38.34 3.62
CA TYR A 199 4.61 -38.90 3.92
C TYR A 199 4.44 -40.26 3.23
N ASP A 200 3.65 -41.13 3.85
CA ASP A 200 3.22 -42.38 3.24
C ASP A 200 2.25 -42.14 2.06
N GLU A 201 2.15 -43.14 1.19
CA GLU A 201 1.31 -43.13 0.00
C GLU A 201 -0.17 -42.80 0.31
N VAL A 202 -0.70 -43.36 1.40
CA VAL A 202 -2.10 -43.15 1.82
C VAL A 202 -2.37 -41.68 2.14
N THR A 203 -1.44 -41.05 2.87
CA THR A 203 -1.51 -39.62 3.20
C THR A 203 -1.42 -38.75 1.96
N ILE A 204 -0.55 -39.10 1.02
CA ILE A 204 -0.37 -38.37 -0.24
C ILE A 204 -1.66 -38.43 -1.06
N GLN A 205 -2.17 -39.64 -1.32
CA GLN A 205 -3.39 -39.85 -2.10
C GLN A 205 -4.60 -39.12 -1.49
N ARG A 206 -4.76 -39.18 -0.16
CA ARG A 206 -5.82 -38.45 0.55
C ARG A 206 -5.75 -36.94 0.31
N ILE A 207 -4.56 -36.35 0.43
CA ILE A 207 -4.39 -34.89 0.29
C ILE A 207 -4.56 -34.47 -1.17
N GLU A 208 -4.01 -35.23 -2.11
CA GLU A 208 -4.14 -34.95 -3.54
C GLU A 208 -5.58 -35.10 -4.03
N SER A 209 -6.32 -36.09 -3.52
CA SER A 209 -7.76 -36.18 -3.78
C SER A 209 -8.49 -34.92 -3.32
N ARG A 210 -8.24 -34.47 -2.08
CA ARG A 210 -8.85 -33.24 -1.56
C ARG A 210 -8.42 -31.99 -2.30
N LEU A 211 -7.21 -31.94 -2.85
CA LEU A 211 -6.76 -30.83 -3.70
C LEU A 211 -7.51 -30.78 -5.04
N ARG A 212 -7.85 -31.94 -5.62
CA ARG A 212 -8.74 -32.01 -6.79
C ARG A 212 -10.13 -31.47 -6.45
N ASP A 213 -10.70 -31.90 -5.33
CA ASP A 213 -12.00 -31.42 -4.86
C ASP A 213 -11.99 -29.91 -4.57
N GLN A 214 -10.91 -29.39 -3.98
CA GLN A 214 -10.70 -27.96 -3.73
C GLN A 214 -10.76 -27.16 -5.04
N TRP A 215 -10.09 -27.65 -6.08
CA TRP A 215 -10.06 -26.99 -7.38
C TRP A 215 -11.43 -27.00 -8.05
N ILE A 216 -12.12 -28.13 -8.03
CA ILE A 216 -13.48 -28.26 -8.60
C ILE A 216 -14.45 -27.32 -7.90
N ALA A 217 -14.45 -27.32 -6.57
CA ALA A 217 -15.33 -26.47 -5.78
C ALA A 217 -15.06 -24.96 -6.02
N TRP A 218 -13.81 -24.58 -6.26
CA TRP A 218 -13.47 -23.20 -6.60
C TRP A 218 -14.04 -22.78 -7.95
N ILE A 219 -13.85 -23.60 -8.99
CA ILE A 219 -14.37 -23.29 -10.33
C ILE A 219 -15.89 -23.14 -10.28
N ALA A 220 -16.58 -24.07 -9.63
CA ALA A 220 -18.03 -23.99 -9.45
C ALA A 220 -18.47 -22.70 -8.73
N SER A 221 -17.72 -22.24 -7.72
CA SER A 221 -18.05 -20.99 -7.01
C SER A 221 -17.87 -19.72 -7.86
N GLN A 222 -17.03 -19.76 -8.90
CA GLN A 222 -16.85 -18.61 -9.80
C GLN A 222 -17.97 -18.54 -10.84
N GLU A 223 -18.45 -19.68 -11.33
CA GLU A 223 -19.59 -19.76 -12.25
C GLU A 223 -20.88 -19.23 -11.60
N THR A 224 -21.06 -19.46 -10.29
CA THR A 224 -22.21 -18.92 -9.55
C THR A 224 -22.15 -17.41 -9.33
N GLU A 225 -20.94 -16.83 -9.23
CA GLU A 225 -20.76 -15.38 -9.07
C GLU A 225 -21.02 -14.64 -10.40
N GLU A 226 -20.59 -15.20 -11.54
CA GLU A 226 -20.86 -14.60 -12.86
C GLU A 226 -22.36 -14.60 -13.22
N VAL A 227 -23.11 -15.64 -12.83
CA VAL A 227 -24.57 -15.68 -13.03
C VAL A 227 -25.29 -14.66 -12.14
N ALA A 228 -24.79 -14.40 -10.93
CA ALA A 228 -25.38 -13.42 -10.01
C ALA A 228 -25.12 -11.96 -10.46
N GLU A 229 -23.96 -11.67 -11.05
CA GLU A 229 -23.63 -10.34 -11.58
C GLU A 229 -24.26 -10.08 -12.96
N GLY A 230 -24.63 -11.11 -13.73
CA GLY A 230 -25.31 -10.99 -15.02
C GLY A 230 -26.84 -10.78 -14.96
N ILE A 231 -27.43 -10.78 -13.76
CA ILE A 231 -28.87 -10.59 -13.53
C ILE A 231 -29.16 -9.24 -12.81
N ALA A 232 -28.12 -8.48 -12.44
CA ALA A 232 -28.22 -7.15 -11.84
C ALA A 232 -28.08 -6.03 -12.90
#